data_AF-A0A2V9RSG1-F1
#
_entry.id   AF-A0A2V9RSG1-F1
#
_cell.length_a   1.000
_cell.length_b   1.000
_cell.length_c   1.000
_cell.angle_alpha   90.00
_cell.angle_beta   90.00
_cell.angle_gamma   90.00
#
_symmetry.space_group_name_H-M   'P 1'
#
loop_
_entity.id
_entity.type
_entity.pdbx_description
1 polymer ?
#
loop_
_entity_poly.entity_id
_entity_poly.type
_entity_poly.pdbx_seq_one_letter_code
_entity_poly.pdbx_strand_id
1 'polypeptide(L)'
;MVEIAWGTELSTNSPGCSIPLDVGLKKGTSMKDGIPMKHLVNELRNSSNRRSFMKNGLATVGTTTMGAALLTNSPLAFAERGPEEHSGRLTKGDATLLRFAAAAEILETDFWVQYNELGGVQDSEVPGGSGNPDYTEALAVLDEHMAIYIHDNTDDEFTHQNFLNAYLAS
;
A
#
# COMPACT_ATOMS: atom_id res chain seq x y z
N MET A 1 10.26 -20.47 -1.01
CA MET A 1 11.20 -19.72 -0.18
C MET A 1 11.76 -18.61 -1.07
N VAL A 2 11.12 -17.44 -1.04
CA VAL A 2 11.56 -16.28 -1.83
C VAL A 2 12.20 -15.32 -0.83
N GLU A 3 13.52 -15.26 -0.87
CA GLU A 3 14.37 -14.44 -0.03
C GLU A 3 14.48 -13.06 -0.68
N ILE A 4 13.87 -12.03 -0.09
CA ILE A 4 14.04 -10.64 -0.51
C ILE A 4 15.18 -10.06 0.32
N ALA A 5 16.39 -10.08 -0.24
CA ALA A 5 17.60 -9.56 0.38
C ALA A 5 17.61 -8.02 0.35
N TRP A 6 17.55 -7.38 1.52
CA TRP A 6 17.92 -5.99 1.69
C TRP A 6 19.44 -5.89 1.79
N GLY A 7 20.10 -5.58 0.66
CA GLY A 7 21.55 -5.39 0.59
C GLY A 7 21.99 -4.07 1.24
N THR A 8 22.81 -4.17 2.27
CA THR A 8 23.62 -3.08 2.83
C THR A 8 25.07 -3.24 2.39
N GLU A 9 25.60 -2.29 1.60
CA GLU A 9 27.04 -1.95 1.58
C GLU A 9 27.29 -0.75 0.64
N LEU A 10 27.59 0.41 1.23
CA LEU A 10 28.21 1.53 0.51
C LEU A 10 29.73 1.40 0.63
N SER A 11 30.34 0.77 -0.37
CA SER A 11 31.80 0.76 -0.57
C SER A 11 32.18 1.88 -1.54
N THR A 12 32.77 2.95 -1.01
CA THR A 12 33.31 4.06 -1.80
C THR A 12 34.76 3.78 -2.19
N ASN A 13 35.02 3.41 -3.45
CA ASN A 13 36.29 3.75 -4.12
C ASN A 13 36.29 3.41 -5.63
N SER A 14 36.34 4.43 -6.49
CA SER A 14 37.10 4.40 -7.75
C SER A 14 37.22 5.79 -8.41
N PRO A 15 38.25 6.02 -9.25
CA PRO A 15 38.95 7.29 -9.31
C PRO A 15 38.55 8.21 -10.49
N GLY A 16 38.63 9.51 -10.21
CA GLY A 16 39.17 10.57 -11.07
C GLY A 16 38.78 10.63 -12.55
N CYS A 17 37.74 11.40 -12.87
CA CYS A 17 37.57 12.02 -14.19
C CYS A 17 37.37 13.53 -14.00
N SER A 18 38.42 14.30 -14.23
CA SER A 18 38.43 15.77 -14.10
C SER A 18 37.80 16.40 -15.34
N ILE A 19 36.66 17.06 -15.16
CA ILE A 19 35.99 17.87 -16.18
C ILE A 19 36.38 19.35 -15.92
N PRO A 20 36.86 20.12 -16.89
CA PRO A 20 37.37 21.47 -16.67
C PRO A 20 36.27 22.45 -16.26
N LEU A 21 36.57 23.26 -15.24
CA LEU A 21 35.77 24.41 -14.80
C LEU A 21 35.89 25.56 -15.81
N ASP A 22 34.98 25.64 -16.77
CA ASP A 22 34.68 26.88 -17.49
C ASP A 22 33.42 27.52 -16.87
N VAL A 23 33.62 28.28 -15.79
CA VAL A 23 32.54 29.09 -15.20
C VAL A 23 32.42 30.37 -16.01
N GLY A 24 31.75 30.26 -17.16
CA GLY A 24 31.18 31.41 -17.85
C GLY A 24 30.08 32.02 -16.98
N LEU A 25 30.41 33.07 -16.22
CA LEU A 25 29.46 33.91 -15.49
C LEU A 25 28.48 34.56 -16.49
N LYS A 26 27.38 33.87 -16.80
CA LYS A 26 26.19 34.53 -17.35
C LYS A 26 25.53 35.26 -16.20
N LYS A 27 25.58 36.60 -16.25
CA LYS A 27 24.88 37.51 -15.35
C LYS A 27 23.37 37.27 -15.48
N GLY A 28 22.86 36.33 -14.69
CA GLY A 28 21.45 35.98 -14.59
C GLY A 28 20.68 37.09 -13.90
N THR A 29 19.66 37.57 -14.60
CA THR A 29 18.67 38.55 -14.17
C THR A 29 18.14 38.27 -12.76
N SER A 30 18.12 39.34 -11.95
CA SER A 30 17.45 39.41 -10.64
C SER A 30 15.98 38.97 -10.79
N MET A 31 15.67 37.76 -10.33
CA MET A 31 14.30 37.30 -10.11
C MET A 31 13.75 38.00 -8.87
N LYS A 32 13.26 39.22 -9.07
CA LYS A 32 12.26 39.82 -8.19
C LYS A 32 10.92 39.31 -8.67
N ASP A 33 10.35 38.39 -7.90
CA ASP A 33 8.92 38.24 -7.62
C ASP A 33 8.68 36.79 -7.16
N GLY A 34 8.22 36.65 -5.91
CA GLY A 34 7.95 35.35 -5.30
C GLY A 34 6.86 34.62 -6.07
N ILE A 35 7.16 33.38 -6.50
CA ILE A 35 6.15 32.48 -7.06
C ILE A 35 5.06 32.32 -5.98
N PRO A 36 3.83 32.81 -6.21
CA PRO A 36 2.83 32.79 -5.17
C PRO A 36 2.43 31.33 -4.93
N MET A 37 2.52 30.91 -3.67
CA MET A 37 2.23 29.54 -3.18
C MET A 37 0.93 28.97 -3.78
N LYS A 38 -0.05 29.84 -4.10
CA LYS A 38 -1.30 29.50 -4.79
C LYS A 38 -1.13 28.73 -6.11
N HIS A 39 -0.06 28.95 -6.87
CA HIS A 39 0.14 28.28 -8.16
C HIS A 39 0.58 26.83 -7.98
N LEU A 40 1.45 26.57 -6.99
CA LEU A 40 1.87 25.22 -6.62
C LEU A 40 0.73 24.41 -5.99
N VAL A 41 -0.07 25.07 -5.15
CA VAL A 41 -1.25 24.46 -4.51
C VAL A 41 -2.34 24.13 -5.53
N ASN A 42 -2.51 24.96 -6.57
CA ASN A 42 -3.44 24.66 -7.67
C ASN A 42 -2.95 23.52 -8.56
N GLU A 43 -1.64 23.39 -8.83
CA GLU A 43 -1.12 22.25 -9.60
C GLU A 43 -1.23 20.93 -8.85
N LEU A 44 -0.97 20.91 -7.53
CA LEU A 44 -1.21 19.74 -6.69
C LEU A 44 -2.71 19.37 -6.62
N ARG A 45 -3.60 20.36 -6.66
CA ARG A 45 -5.06 20.17 -6.70
C ARG A 45 -5.57 19.71 -8.07
N ASN A 46 -4.81 19.95 -9.14
CA ASN A 46 -5.14 19.53 -10.51
C ASN A 46 -4.53 18.16 -10.87
N SER A 47 -3.62 17.65 -10.04
CA SER A 47 -3.09 16.29 -10.10
C SER A 47 -4.11 15.29 -9.54
N SER A 48 -4.66 14.45 -10.41
CA SER A 48 -5.51 13.29 -10.12
C SER A 48 -6.95 13.57 -9.66
N ASN A 49 -7.78 13.95 -10.64
CA ASN A 49 -9.24 14.00 -10.49
C ASN A 49 -9.86 12.58 -10.61
N ARG A 50 -9.59 11.71 -9.63
CA ARG A 50 -10.09 10.31 -9.56
C ARG A 50 -11.60 10.19 -9.77
N ARG A 51 -12.34 11.23 -9.36
CA ARG A 51 -13.80 11.34 -9.51
C ARG A 51 -14.24 11.59 -10.97
N SER A 52 -13.41 12.22 -11.79
CA SER A 52 -13.68 12.38 -13.22
C SER A 52 -13.55 11.07 -13.99
N PHE A 53 -12.67 10.16 -13.54
CA PHE A 53 -12.51 8.84 -14.15
C PHE A 53 -13.75 7.96 -13.91
N MET A 54 -14.33 8.00 -12.71
CA MET A 54 -15.61 7.31 -12.43
C MET A 54 -16.80 7.95 -13.15
N LYS A 55 -16.82 9.28 -13.27
CA LYS A 55 -17.90 9.99 -13.99
C LYS A 55 -17.85 9.75 -15.50
N ASN A 56 -16.66 9.68 -16.09
CA ASN A 56 -16.49 9.50 -17.53
C ASN A 56 -16.47 8.02 -17.95
N GLY A 57 -16.19 7.10 -17.03
CA GLY A 57 -16.30 5.65 -17.26
C GLY A 57 -17.74 5.16 -17.44
N LEU A 58 -18.72 5.87 -16.88
CA LEU A 58 -20.14 5.56 -17.05
C LEU A 58 -20.73 6.11 -18.37
N ALA A 59 -20.06 7.07 -19.01
CA ALA A 59 -20.64 7.84 -20.11
C ALA A 59 -20.19 7.42 -21.53
N THR A 60 -19.21 6.53 -21.66
CA THR A 60 -18.58 6.22 -22.97
C THR A 60 -18.87 4.82 -23.51
N VAL A 61 -19.70 4.00 -22.86
CA VAL A 61 -20.13 2.71 -23.42
C VAL A 61 -21.63 2.71 -23.72
N GLY A 62 -21.96 3.08 -24.95
CA GLY A 62 -23.05 2.42 -25.68
C GLY A 62 -24.40 3.15 -25.79
N THR A 63 -24.46 4.25 -26.55
CA THR A 63 -25.68 4.58 -27.31
C THR A 63 -25.89 3.56 -28.42
N THR A 64 -26.51 2.41 -28.10
CA THR A 64 -27.43 1.67 -28.97
C THR A 64 -28.26 0.71 -28.10
N THR A 65 -29.53 1.06 -27.84
CA THR A 65 -30.65 0.13 -27.55
C THR A 65 -30.55 -0.86 -26.37
N MET A 66 -30.16 -0.46 -25.16
CA MET A 66 -30.33 -1.31 -23.96
C MET A 66 -30.92 -0.56 -22.76
N GLY A 67 -31.96 0.24 -22.98
CA GLY A 67 -32.63 1.03 -21.93
C GLY A 67 -33.64 0.28 -21.05
N ALA A 68 -33.86 -1.03 -21.26
CA ALA A 68 -34.85 -1.82 -20.51
C ALA A 68 -34.27 -3.02 -19.75
N ALA A 69 -32.98 -3.33 -19.89
CA ALA A 69 -32.37 -4.52 -19.28
C ALA A 69 -31.79 -4.30 -17.87
N LEU A 70 -31.75 -3.06 -17.38
CA LEU A 70 -31.11 -2.70 -16.10
C LEU A 70 -32.01 -2.84 -14.87
N LEU A 71 -33.28 -3.24 -15.02
CA LEU A 71 -34.19 -3.47 -13.89
C LEU A 71 -34.80 -4.88 -13.84
N THR A 72 -34.44 -5.78 -14.78
CA THR A 72 -34.91 -7.17 -14.78
C THR A 72 -33.80 -8.21 -14.64
N ASN A 73 -32.54 -7.80 -14.72
CA ASN A 73 -31.41 -8.66 -14.38
C ASN A 73 -30.77 -8.13 -13.10
N SER A 74 -31.24 -8.62 -11.96
CA SER A 74 -30.32 -8.82 -10.83
C SER A 74 -29.14 -9.61 -11.39
N PRO A 75 -27.92 -9.07 -11.51
CA PRO A 75 -26.80 -9.97 -11.48
C PRO A 75 -26.78 -10.43 -10.03
N LEU A 76 -27.11 -11.69 -9.81
CA LEU A 76 -26.40 -12.45 -8.81
C LEU A 76 -24.91 -12.31 -9.20
N ALA A 77 -24.28 -11.20 -8.80
CA ALA A 77 -22.84 -10.97 -8.91
C ALA A 77 -22.08 -11.85 -7.90
N PHE A 78 -22.82 -12.69 -7.17
CA PHE A 78 -22.34 -13.73 -6.29
C PHE A 78 -23.08 -15.02 -6.65
N ALA A 79 -22.31 -16.05 -7.00
CA ALA A 79 -22.73 -17.41 -7.33
C ALA A 79 -23.48 -17.59 -8.66
N GLU A 80 -22.74 -17.71 -9.76
CA GLU A 80 -23.10 -18.72 -10.75
C GLU A 80 -22.85 -20.08 -10.09
N ARG A 81 -23.90 -20.67 -9.50
CA ARG A 81 -23.90 -22.08 -9.10
C ARG A 81 -23.92 -22.92 -10.37
N GLY A 82 -22.75 -23.00 -11.02
CA GLY A 82 -22.47 -24.01 -12.03
C GLY A 82 -22.31 -25.39 -11.35
N PRO A 83 -22.36 -26.49 -12.11
CA PRO A 83 -22.20 -27.87 -11.61
C PRO A 83 -20.79 -28.18 -11.04
N GLU A 84 -19.99 -27.15 -10.78
CA GLU A 84 -18.57 -27.18 -10.43
C GLU A 84 -18.33 -27.17 -8.90
N GLU A 85 -19.37 -27.30 -8.06
CA GLU A 85 -19.24 -27.42 -6.59
C GLU A 85 -18.55 -28.74 -6.13
N HIS A 86 -17.90 -29.47 -7.03
CA HIS A 86 -17.30 -30.79 -6.79
C HIS A 86 -15.83 -30.91 -7.17
N SER A 87 -15.22 -29.87 -7.74
CA SER A 87 -13.76 -29.84 -7.87
C SER A 87 -13.22 -29.10 -6.64
N GLY A 88 -12.26 -29.66 -5.91
CA GLY A 88 -11.61 -28.97 -4.79
C GLY A 88 -10.76 -27.75 -5.22
N ARG A 89 -11.10 -27.09 -6.34
CA ARG A 89 -10.42 -25.95 -6.93
C ARG A 89 -11.30 -24.71 -6.81
N LEU A 90 -10.67 -23.60 -6.42
CA LEU A 90 -11.30 -22.30 -6.37
C LEU A 90 -11.82 -21.88 -7.75
N THR A 91 -13.02 -21.31 -7.78
CA THR A 91 -13.47 -20.61 -9.00
C THR A 91 -12.59 -19.38 -9.25
N LYS A 92 -12.59 -18.87 -10.48
CA LYS A 92 -11.85 -17.64 -10.82
C LYS A 92 -12.32 -16.45 -9.98
N GLY A 93 -13.61 -16.40 -9.65
CA GLY A 93 -14.20 -15.37 -8.80
C GLY A 93 -13.64 -15.45 -7.38
N ASP A 94 -13.71 -16.62 -6.75
CA ASP A 94 -13.25 -16.84 -5.38
C ASP A 94 -11.75 -16.57 -5.24
N ALA A 95 -10.94 -17.04 -6.21
CA ALA A 95 -9.51 -16.76 -6.23
C ALA A 95 -9.20 -15.25 -6.33
N THR A 96 -10.05 -14.47 -6.99
CA THR A 96 -9.87 -13.01 -7.09
C THR A 96 -10.19 -12.33 -5.76
N LEU A 97 -11.25 -12.75 -5.07
CA LEU A 97 -11.60 -12.24 -3.75
C LEU A 97 -10.51 -12.56 -2.72
N LEU A 98 -9.98 -13.80 -2.74
CA LEU A 98 -8.92 -14.21 -1.84
C LEU A 98 -7.60 -13.46 -2.11
N ARG A 99 -7.26 -13.17 -3.37
CA ARG A 99 -6.09 -12.32 -3.68
C ARG A 99 -6.27 -10.89 -3.19
N PHE A 100 -7.49 -10.36 -3.25
CA PHE A 100 -7.78 -9.04 -2.70
C PHE A 100 -7.62 -9.04 -1.18
N ALA A 101 -8.14 -10.05 -0.49
CA ALA A 101 -7.93 -10.22 0.96
C ALA A 101 -6.44 -10.38 1.29
N ALA A 102 -5.70 -11.24 0.58
CA ALA A 102 -4.27 -11.43 0.78
C ALA A 102 -3.47 -10.13 0.64
N ALA A 103 -3.82 -9.28 -0.34
CA ALA A 103 -3.21 -7.97 -0.48
C ALA A 103 -3.55 -7.02 0.68
N ALA A 104 -4.74 -7.13 1.26
CA ALA A 104 -5.12 -6.36 2.44
C ALA A 104 -4.33 -6.81 3.68
N GLU A 105 -4.24 -8.12 3.93
CA GLU A 105 -3.46 -8.69 5.05
C GLU A 105 -1.98 -8.28 5.00
N ILE A 106 -1.38 -8.20 3.80
CA ILE A 106 0.01 -7.73 3.64
C ILE A 106 0.16 -6.27 4.09
N LEU A 107 -0.79 -5.41 3.72
CA LEU A 107 -0.76 -4.00 4.12
C LEU A 107 -1.02 -3.84 5.62
N GLU A 108 -1.93 -4.63 6.17
CA GLU A 108 -2.20 -4.65 7.60
C GLU A 108 -0.98 -5.11 8.39
N THR A 109 -0.31 -6.18 7.95
CA THR A 109 0.94 -6.64 8.57
C THR A 109 2.01 -5.54 8.56
N ASP A 110 2.19 -4.84 7.43
CA ASP A 110 3.17 -3.74 7.34
C ASP A 110 2.85 -2.59 8.32
N PHE A 111 1.58 -2.25 8.51
CA PHE A 111 1.18 -1.25 9.50
C PHE A 111 1.39 -1.71 10.94
N TRP A 112 1.09 -2.97 11.24
CA TRP A 112 1.33 -3.52 12.58
C TRP A 112 2.82 -3.61 12.89
N VAL A 113 3.66 -4.02 11.94
CA VAL A 113 5.12 -3.98 12.10
C VAL A 113 5.60 -2.56 12.42
N GLN A 114 5.17 -1.54 11.67
CA GLN A 114 5.52 -0.14 11.97
C GLN A 114 5.04 0.31 13.36
N TYR A 115 3.88 -0.17 13.79
CA TYR A 115 3.39 0.15 15.13
C TYR A 115 4.21 -0.56 16.21
N ASN A 116 4.56 -1.83 15.99
CA ASN A 116 5.41 -2.63 16.86
C ASN A 116 6.82 -2.06 17.00
N GLU A 117 7.39 -1.50 15.92
CA GLU A 117 8.68 -0.81 15.92
C GLU A 117 8.76 0.33 16.95
N LEU A 118 7.63 0.99 17.23
CA LEU A 118 7.56 2.15 18.13
C LEU A 118 6.96 1.82 19.49
N GLY A 119 5.90 1.02 19.53
CA GLY A 119 5.04 0.86 20.71
C GLY A 119 4.93 -0.56 21.26
N GLY A 120 5.40 -1.57 20.52
CA GLY A 120 5.28 -2.97 20.93
C GLY A 120 6.44 -3.49 21.77
N VAL A 121 6.43 -4.78 22.08
CA VAL A 121 7.53 -5.45 22.78
C VAL A 121 8.72 -5.59 21.84
N GLN A 122 9.91 -5.23 22.34
CA GLN A 122 11.15 -5.28 21.57
C GLN A 122 11.87 -6.60 21.87
N ASP A 123 11.50 -7.67 21.17
CA ASP A 123 12.19 -8.97 21.23
C ASP A 123 12.49 -9.52 19.82
N SER A 124 12.56 -10.84 19.66
CA SER A 124 12.91 -11.51 18.40
C SER A 124 11.77 -12.36 17.82
N GLU A 125 10.57 -12.35 18.39
CA GLU A 125 9.44 -13.14 17.92
C GLU A 125 8.92 -12.61 16.58
N VAL A 126 8.67 -11.30 16.51
CA VAL A 126 8.28 -10.61 15.28
C VAL A 126 9.28 -9.50 14.92
N PRO A 127 9.32 -9.04 13.65
CA PRO A 127 10.07 -7.85 13.29
C PRO A 127 9.66 -6.65 14.14
N GLY A 128 10.66 -5.93 14.64
CA GLY A 128 10.49 -4.76 15.49
C GLY A 128 11.61 -3.74 15.28
N GLY A 129 11.66 -2.76 16.18
CA GLY A 129 12.56 -1.62 16.08
C GLY A 129 13.44 -1.47 17.30
N SER A 130 13.72 -0.23 17.69
CA SER A 130 14.34 0.09 18.97
C SER A 130 13.33 0.55 20.02
N GLY A 131 12.04 0.61 19.67
CA GLY A 131 10.99 1.24 20.46
C GLY A 131 11.11 2.77 20.54
N ASN A 132 10.11 3.40 21.16
CA ASN A 132 10.12 4.79 21.58
C ASN A 132 9.59 4.90 23.02
N PRO A 133 10.45 5.18 24.03
CA PRO A 133 10.06 5.11 25.44
C PRO A 133 8.98 6.13 25.81
N ASP A 134 9.07 7.38 25.31
CA ASP A 134 8.08 8.42 25.58
C ASP A 134 6.71 8.05 25.00
N TYR A 135 6.71 7.42 23.82
CA TYR A 135 5.48 6.95 23.18
C TYR A 135 4.88 5.76 23.91
N THR A 136 5.67 4.76 24.28
CA THR A 136 5.21 3.59 25.05
C THR A 136 4.69 3.99 26.43
N GLU A 137 5.33 4.96 27.10
CA GLU A 137 4.83 5.50 28.38
C GLU A 137 3.47 6.21 28.20
N ALA A 138 3.31 7.00 27.13
CA ALA A 138 2.03 7.64 26.83
C ALA A 138 0.93 6.61 26.51
N LEU A 139 1.26 5.52 25.82
CA LEU A 139 0.35 4.41 25.55
C LEU A 139 -0.06 3.67 26.82
N ALA A 140 0.87 3.47 27.76
CA ALA A 140 0.61 2.79 29.04
C ALA A 140 -0.41 3.53 29.93
N VAL A 141 -0.59 4.84 29.73
CA VAL A 141 -1.66 5.62 30.39
C VAL A 141 -3.05 5.18 29.92
N LEU A 142 -3.18 4.73 28.67
CA LEU A 142 -4.45 4.23 28.12
C LEU A 142 -4.72 2.79 28.57
N ASP A 143 -3.70 1.94 28.51
CA ASP A 143 -3.74 0.54 28.92
C ASP A 143 -2.32 0.06 29.25
N GLU A 144 -2.11 -0.53 30.42
CA GLU A 144 -0.80 -1.01 30.88
C GLU A 144 -0.24 -2.16 30.02
N HIS A 145 -1.08 -2.83 29.24
CA HIS A 145 -0.69 -3.95 28.37
C HIS A 145 -0.64 -3.58 26.88
N MET A 146 -0.68 -2.29 26.54
CA MET A 146 -0.70 -1.85 25.14
C MET A 146 0.47 -2.40 24.32
N ALA A 147 1.67 -2.50 24.90
CA ALA A 147 2.84 -3.05 24.21
C ALA A 147 2.67 -4.53 23.80
N ILE A 148 2.05 -5.33 24.66
CA ILE A 148 1.76 -6.75 24.38
C ILE A 148 0.66 -6.85 23.33
N TYR A 149 -0.39 -6.05 23.44
CA TYR A 149 -1.45 -6.02 22.43
C TYR A 149 -0.92 -5.71 21.02
N ILE A 150 -0.03 -4.72 20.89
CA ILE A 150 0.59 -4.37 19.60
C ILE A 150 1.45 -5.52 19.07
N HIS A 151 2.23 -6.15 19.95
CA HIS A 151 3.13 -7.24 19.61
C HIS A 151 2.38 -8.48 19.13
N ASP A 152 1.39 -8.94 19.90
CA ASP A 152 0.64 -10.16 19.61
C ASP A 152 -0.22 -9.98 18.34
N ASN A 153 -0.83 -8.81 18.15
CA ASN A 153 -1.52 -8.50 16.90
C ASN A 153 -0.56 -8.53 15.70
N THR A 154 0.68 -8.06 15.87
CA THR A 154 1.67 -8.13 14.78
C THR A 154 1.96 -9.57 14.39
N ASP A 155 2.08 -10.49 15.36
CA ASP A 155 2.28 -11.92 15.08
C ASP A 155 1.04 -12.56 14.40
N ASP A 156 -0.16 -12.24 14.88
CA ASP A 156 -1.42 -12.70 14.28
C ASP A 156 -1.52 -12.31 12.80
N GLU A 157 -1.16 -11.07 12.45
CA GLU A 157 -1.23 -10.62 11.06
C GLU A 157 -0.21 -11.32 10.16
N PHE A 158 0.98 -11.65 10.66
CA PHE A 158 1.90 -12.53 9.93
C PHE A 158 1.24 -13.87 9.61
N THR A 159 0.52 -14.46 10.56
CA THR A 159 -0.20 -15.71 10.34
C THR A 159 -1.31 -15.56 9.29
N HIS A 160 -2.09 -14.47 9.32
CA HIS A 160 -3.14 -14.21 8.34
C HIS A 160 -2.59 -14.08 6.91
N GLN A 161 -1.58 -13.23 6.70
CA GLN A 161 -1.01 -13.06 5.36
C GLN A 161 -0.35 -14.36 4.86
N ASN A 162 0.33 -15.10 5.74
CA ASN A 162 1.02 -16.33 5.36
C ASN A 162 0.02 -17.41 4.97
N PHE A 163 -1.09 -17.52 5.71
CA PHE A 163 -2.16 -18.46 5.39
C PHE A 163 -2.76 -18.20 4.01
N LEU A 164 -3.18 -16.96 3.71
CA LEU A 164 -3.81 -16.66 2.42
C LEU A 164 -2.84 -16.82 1.25
N ASN A 165 -1.58 -16.41 1.41
CA ASN A 165 -0.56 -16.60 0.39
C ASN A 165 -0.26 -18.08 0.11
N ALA A 166 -0.18 -18.90 1.16
CA ALA A 166 0.03 -20.34 1.03
C ALA A 166 -1.19 -21.02 0.38
N TYR A 167 -2.40 -20.68 0.80
CA TYR A 167 -3.64 -21.24 0.25
C TYR A 167 -3.84 -20.90 -1.22
N LEU A 168 -3.47 -19.68 -1.64
CA LEU A 168 -3.54 -19.27 -3.05
C LEU A 168 -2.46 -19.93 -3.94
N ALA A 169 -1.40 -20.48 -3.34
CA ALA A 169 -0.31 -21.13 -4.06
C ALA A 169 -0.44 -22.66 -4.17
N SER A 170 -1.28 -23.30 -3.34
CA SER A 170 -1.57 -24.73 -3.36
C SER A 170 -2.59 -25.12 -4.44
#